data_AF-A0A428YRZ8-F1
#
_entry.id   AF-A0A428YRZ8-F1
#
_cell.length_a   1.000
_cell.length_b   1.000
_cell.length_c   1.000
_cell.angle_alpha   90.00
_cell.angle_beta   90.00
_cell.angle_gamma   90.00
#
_symmetry.space_group_name_H-M   'P 1'
#
loop_
_entity.id
_entity.type
_entity.pdbx_description
1 polymer ?
#
loop_
_entity_poly.entity_id
_entity_poly.type
_entity_poly.pdbx_seq_one_letter_code
_entity_poly.pdbx_strand_id
1 'polypeptide(L)'
;MFRELAHDGPAAAALLLEAAVRGGASRVEVHRSADWYMVCSPDDWLADLAGVDPFVDLVPFPAFGQNAVRPEVIVTSSSRVLVTTDSGGARVVVGSPPDIDDLFPAAHRYGRTIIFTFTEDQAH
;
A
#
# COMPACT_ATOMS: atom_id res chain seq x y z
N MET A 1 -19.68 -1.33 4.98
CA MET A 1 -18.82 -0.15 4.73
C MET A 1 -17.34 -0.50 4.65
N PHE A 2 -16.67 -0.99 5.71
CA PHE A 2 -15.25 -1.43 5.59
C PHE A 2 -15.03 -2.64 4.66
N ARG A 3 -16.06 -3.48 4.49
CA ARG A 3 -16.00 -4.69 3.65
C ARG A 3 -15.99 -4.40 2.15
N GLU A 4 -16.57 -3.29 1.69
CA GLU A 4 -16.57 -2.91 0.27
C GLU A 4 -15.26 -2.20 -0.12
N LEU A 5 -14.68 -1.40 0.79
CA LEU A 5 -13.42 -0.68 0.53
C LEU A 5 -12.20 -1.61 0.45
N ALA A 6 -12.28 -2.80 1.05
CA ALA A 6 -11.15 -3.72 1.14
C ALA A 6 -10.92 -4.51 -0.15
N HIS A 7 -11.94 -4.69 -1.01
CA HIS A 7 -11.84 -5.51 -2.22
C HIS A 7 -11.80 -4.71 -3.52
N ASP A 8 -11.73 -3.39 -3.41
CA ASP A 8 -11.75 -2.49 -4.56
C ASP A 8 -10.41 -1.76 -4.74
N GLY A 9 -9.77 -2.05 -5.88
CA GLY A 9 -8.52 -1.45 -6.37
C GLY A 9 -8.36 0.03 -6.04
N PRO A 10 -9.24 0.88 -6.61
CA PRO A 10 -9.23 2.32 -6.42
C PRO A 10 -9.49 2.75 -4.97
N ALA A 11 -10.37 2.07 -4.23
CA ALA A 11 -10.67 2.42 -2.85
C ALA A 11 -9.45 2.25 -1.94
N ALA A 12 -8.73 1.14 -2.09
CA ALA A 12 -7.49 0.90 -1.37
C ALA A 12 -6.38 1.88 -1.77
N ALA A 13 -6.26 2.18 -3.07
CA ALA A 13 -5.31 3.18 -3.54
C ALA A 13 -5.61 4.58 -2.97
N ALA A 14 -6.89 4.95 -2.86
CA ALA A 14 -7.31 6.21 -2.25
C ALA A 14 -6.99 6.25 -0.75
N LEU A 15 -7.18 5.15 -0.02
CA LEU A 15 -6.81 5.05 1.40
C LEU A 15 -5.30 5.22 1.62
N LEU A 16 -4.47 4.58 0.78
CA LEU A 16 -3.02 4.72 0.83
C LEU A 16 -2.57 6.14 0.45
N LEU A 17 -3.21 6.76 -0.54
CA LEU A 17 -2.94 8.14 -0.90
C LEU A 17 -3.23 9.08 0.28
N GLU A 18 -4.38 8.92 0.94
CA GLU A 18 -4.72 9.72 2.11
C GLU A 18 -3.72 9.50 3.26
N ALA A 19 -3.33 8.25 3.50
CA ALA A 19 -2.32 7.92 4.50
C ALA A 19 -0.97 8.58 4.20
N ALA A 20 -0.53 8.55 2.93
CA ALA A 20 0.72 9.14 2.49
C ALA A 20 0.73 10.66 2.68
N VAL A 21 -0.35 11.35 2.27
CA VAL A 21 -0.49 12.81 2.47
C VAL A 21 -0.48 13.16 3.95
N ARG A 22 -1.19 12.40 4.79
CA ARG A 22 -1.20 12.61 6.25
C ARG A 22 0.15 12.28 6.90
N GLY A 23 0.90 11.34 6.33
CA GLY A 23 2.27 10.99 6.71
C GLY A 23 3.33 11.97 6.22
N GLY A 24 2.93 13.07 5.57
CA GLY A 24 3.84 14.14 5.16
C GLY A 24 4.49 13.95 3.79
N ALA A 25 4.01 13.01 2.97
CA ALA A 25 4.48 12.87 1.59
C ALA A 25 4.27 14.20 0.83
N SER A 26 5.34 14.73 0.23
CA SER A 26 5.27 15.98 -0.54
C SER A 26 4.49 15.84 -1.84
N ARG A 27 4.48 14.62 -2.39
CA ARG A 27 3.77 14.24 -3.61
C ARG A 27 3.42 12.77 -3.55
N VAL A 28 2.24 12.41 -3.99
CA VAL A 28 1.80 11.02 -4.11
C VAL A 28 1.29 10.78 -5.52
N GLU A 29 1.70 9.67 -6.12
CA GLU A 29 1.26 9.24 -7.43
C GLU A 29 0.57 7.88 -7.32
N VAL A 30 -0.46 7.70 -8.14
CA VAL A 30 -1.18 6.43 -8.25
C VAL A 30 -1.10 6.00 -9.71
N HIS A 31 -0.52 4.83 -9.94
CA HIS A 31 -0.40 4.22 -11.24
C HIS A 31 -1.21 2.93 -11.28
N ARG A 32 -1.77 2.60 -12.44
CA ARG A 32 -2.50 1.36 -12.67
C ARG A 32 -1.96 0.66 -13.90
N SER A 33 -1.70 -0.64 -13.79
CA SER A 33 -1.31 -1.52 -14.89
C SER A 33 -2.15 -2.79 -14.83
N ALA A 34 -3.12 -2.95 -15.75
CA ALA A 34 -4.16 -3.98 -15.66
C ALA A 34 -4.85 -4.00 -14.28
N ASP A 35 -4.68 -5.08 -13.52
CA ASP A 35 -5.27 -5.29 -12.18
C ASP A 35 -4.32 -4.94 -11.04
N TRP A 36 -3.18 -4.33 -11.37
CA TRP A 36 -2.18 -3.86 -10.41
C TRP A 36 -2.31 -2.37 -10.17
N TYR A 37 -2.13 -2.01 -8.92
CA TYR A 37 -2.08 -0.64 -8.44
C TYR A 37 -0.72 -0.40 -7.81
N MET A 38 -0.16 0.78 -8.08
CA MET A 38 1.05 1.26 -7.45
C MET A 38 0.77 2.64 -6.86
N VAL A 39 0.98 2.79 -5.56
CA VAL A 39 0.97 4.07 -4.86
C VAL A 39 2.39 4.40 -4.46
N CYS A 40 2.91 5.54 -4.90
CA CYS A 40 4.30 5.91 -4.68
C CYS A 40 4.50 7.39 -4.35
N SER A 41 5.63 7.67 -3.71
CA SER A 41 6.07 9.02 -3.35
C SER A 41 7.59 9.10 -3.40
N PRO A 42 8.18 10.27 -3.76
CA PRO A 42 9.60 10.50 -3.55
C PRO A 42 10.02 10.40 -2.09
N ASP A 43 9.10 10.62 -1.14
CA ASP A 43 9.36 10.55 0.29
C ASP A 43 8.90 9.21 0.87
N ASP A 44 9.59 8.74 1.91
CA ASP A 44 9.10 7.63 2.71
C ASP A 44 8.20 8.11 3.85
N TRP A 45 6.89 8.17 3.58
CA TRP A 45 5.88 8.60 4.57
C TRP A 45 5.65 7.59 5.72
N LEU A 46 6.37 6.47 5.71
CA LEU A 46 6.38 5.45 6.76
C LEU A 46 7.65 5.46 7.61
N ALA A 47 8.63 6.30 7.27
CA ALA A 47 9.94 6.32 7.93
C ALA A 47 9.87 6.59 9.45
N ASP A 48 8.91 7.39 9.89
CA ASP A 48 8.74 7.77 11.31
C ASP A 48 8.13 6.65 12.18
N LEU A 49 7.73 5.52 11.60
CA LEU A 49 7.16 4.38 12.31
C LEU A 49 8.21 3.44 12.91
N ALA A 50 9.37 4.00 13.29
CA ALA A 50 10.55 3.24 13.70
C ALA A 50 10.22 2.09 14.67
N GLY A 51 10.53 0.86 14.24
CA GLY A 51 10.37 -0.36 15.02
C GLY A 51 8.99 -1.05 14.91
N VAL A 52 8.08 -0.52 14.09
CA VAL A 52 6.76 -1.11 13.85
C VAL A 52 6.56 -1.34 12.35
N ASP A 53 6.14 -2.54 11.96
CA ASP A 53 5.87 -2.84 10.55
C ASP A 53 4.39 -2.55 10.24
N PRO A 54 4.06 -1.47 9.52
CA PRO A 54 2.67 -1.09 9.27
C PRO A 54 1.91 -2.10 8.40
N PHE A 55 2.60 -3.08 7.81
CA PHE A 55 2.00 -4.13 7.01
C PHE A 55 1.72 -5.41 7.81
N VAL A 56 2.34 -5.59 8.98
CA VAL A 56 2.26 -6.83 9.77
C VAL A 56 1.68 -6.59 11.16
N ASP A 57 1.92 -5.42 11.74
CA ASP A 57 1.46 -5.06 13.07
C ASP A 57 0.12 -4.31 13.02
N LEU A 58 -0.76 -4.60 13.99
CA LEU A 58 -1.94 -3.78 14.24
C LEU A 58 -1.51 -2.45 14.88
N VAL A 59 -1.07 -1.52 14.04
CA VAL A 59 -0.66 -0.19 14.47
C VAL A 59 -1.89 0.70 14.61
N PRO A 60 -2.17 1.26 15.80
CA PRO A 60 -3.20 2.28 15.94
C PRO A 60 -2.90 3.43 15.00
N PHE A 61 -3.94 4.00 14.38
CA PHE A 61 -3.82 5.19 13.55
C PHE A 61 -4.50 6.37 14.25
N PRO A 62 -3.81 7.08 15.17
CA PRO A 62 -4.46 7.97 16.13
C PRO A 62 -5.25 9.11 15.46
N ALA A 63 -4.85 9.50 14.25
CA ALA A 63 -5.53 10.50 13.42
C ALA A 63 -6.97 10.11 13.02
N PHE A 64 -7.39 8.86 13.24
CA PHE A 64 -8.74 8.35 12.97
C PHE A 64 -9.41 7.74 14.23
N GLY A 65 -8.81 7.90 15.41
CA GLY A 65 -9.37 7.45 16.69
C GLY A 65 -8.80 6.12 17.21
N GLN A 66 -9.24 5.72 18.41
CA GLN A 66 -8.66 4.61 19.19
C GLN A 66 -8.79 3.22 18.53
N ASN A 67 -9.77 3.05 17.64
CA ASN A 67 -10.01 1.80 16.91
C ASN A 67 -9.56 1.85 15.45
N ALA A 68 -8.89 2.92 15.04
CA ALA A 68 -8.44 3.04 13.66
C ALA A 68 -7.20 2.18 13.43
N VAL A 69 -7.25 1.38 12.37
CA VAL A 69 -6.14 0.59 11.87
C VAL A 69 -5.53 1.34 10.70
N ARG A 70 -4.20 1.27 10.55
CA ARG A 70 -3.52 1.89 9.42
C ARG A 70 -3.98 1.26 8.09
N PRO A 71 -4.13 2.05 7.01
CA PRO A 71 -4.53 1.54 5.69
C PRO A 71 -3.63 0.43 5.14
N GLU A 72 -2.35 0.41 5.48
CA GLU A 72 -1.41 -0.63 5.06
C GLU A 72 -1.83 -2.02 5.55
N VAL A 73 -2.38 -2.14 6.76
CA VAL A 73 -2.93 -3.41 7.28
C VAL A 73 -4.18 -3.82 6.50
N ILE A 74 -5.06 -2.87 6.20
CA ILE A 74 -6.29 -3.13 5.43
C ILE A 74 -5.91 -3.67 4.04
N VAL A 75 -5.01 -2.95 3.34
CA VAL A 75 -4.51 -3.35 2.02
C VAL A 75 -3.83 -4.70 2.09
N THR A 76 -3.01 -4.96 3.11
CA THR A 76 -2.36 -6.26 3.31
C THR A 76 -3.39 -7.39 3.43
N SER A 77 -4.43 -7.19 4.23
CA SER A 77 -5.43 -8.23 4.51
C SER A 77 -6.28 -8.63 3.30
N SER A 78 -6.39 -7.77 2.29
CA SER A 78 -7.25 -7.99 1.13
C SER A 78 -6.50 -8.16 -0.18
N SER A 79 -5.21 -7.82 -0.22
CA SER A 79 -4.37 -8.03 -1.39
C SER A 79 -4.11 -9.51 -1.63
N ARG A 80 -4.19 -9.93 -2.91
CA ARG A 80 -3.67 -11.22 -3.36
C ARG A 80 -2.14 -11.20 -3.40
N VAL A 81 -1.57 -10.08 -3.83
CA VAL A 81 -0.13 -9.83 -3.80
C VAL A 81 0.08 -8.39 -3.33
N LEU A 82 1.06 -8.20 -2.44
CA LEU A 82 1.46 -6.89 -1.95
C LEU A 82 2.99 -6.83 -1.83
N VAL A 83 3.57 -5.80 -2.43
CA VAL A 83 4.99 -5.48 -2.37
C VAL A 83 5.13 -4.05 -1.87
N THR A 84 6.09 -3.81 -0.98
CA THR A 84 6.49 -2.46 -0.60
C THR A 84 7.97 -2.26 -0.89
N THR A 85 8.36 -1.04 -1.25
CA THR A 85 9.76 -0.67 -1.44
C THR A 85 10.10 0.56 -0.63
N ASP A 86 11.33 0.62 -0.14
CA ASP A 86 11.95 1.83 0.38
C ASP A 86 13.43 1.89 0.03
N SER A 87 14.17 2.79 0.69
CA SER A 87 15.63 2.91 0.58
C SER A 87 16.40 1.62 0.89
N GLY A 88 15.81 0.69 1.65
CA GLY A 88 16.35 -0.63 1.94
C GLY A 88 16.07 -1.69 0.87
N GLY A 89 15.26 -1.36 -0.14
CA GLY A 89 14.91 -2.23 -1.26
C GLY A 89 13.45 -2.67 -1.25
N ALA A 90 13.14 -3.63 -2.13
CA ALA A 90 11.80 -4.19 -2.25
C ALA A 90 11.60 -5.36 -1.28
N ARG A 91 10.41 -5.43 -0.69
CA ARG A 91 9.96 -6.52 0.18
C ARG A 91 8.57 -6.98 -0.23
N VAL A 92 8.43 -8.28 -0.42
CA VAL A 92 7.13 -8.93 -0.61
C VAL A 92 6.48 -9.10 0.76
N VAL A 93 5.27 -8.54 0.91
CA VAL A 93 4.46 -8.67 2.12
C VAL A 93 3.49 -9.84 1.99
N VAL A 94 2.83 -9.96 0.83
CA VAL A 94 1.82 -10.99 0.56
C VAL A 94 2.04 -11.58 -0.82
N GLY A 95 1.86 -12.91 -0.95
CA GLY A 95 1.80 -13.61 -2.22
C GLY A 95 3.15 -13.76 -2.91
N SER A 96 3.10 -13.91 -4.24
CA SER A 96 4.27 -14.02 -5.11
C SER A 96 4.08 -13.09 -6.31
N PRO A 97 4.76 -11.94 -6.36
CA PRO A 97 4.64 -11.05 -7.50
C PRO A 97 5.39 -11.61 -8.72
N PRO A 98 5.00 -11.21 -9.94
CA PRO A 98 5.88 -11.28 -11.09
C PRO A 98 7.05 -10.28 -10.91
N ASP A 99 7.90 -10.14 -11.93
CA ASP A 99 8.92 -9.09 -11.90
C ASP A 99 8.26 -7.70 -11.84
N ILE A 100 8.58 -6.95 -10.79
CA ILE A 100 7.99 -5.65 -10.53
C ILE A 100 8.54 -4.60 -11.49
N ASP A 101 9.79 -4.71 -11.92
CA ASP A 101 10.38 -3.76 -12.85
C ASP A 101 9.74 -3.88 -14.25
N ASP A 102 9.23 -5.06 -14.61
CA ASP A 102 8.44 -5.28 -15.83
C ASP A 102 7.05 -4.62 -15.74
N LEU A 103 6.39 -4.70 -14.57
CA LEU A 103 5.05 -4.14 -14.36
C LEU A 103 5.07 -2.61 -14.19
N PHE A 104 6.02 -2.10 -13.43
CA PHE A 104 6.18 -0.70 -13.10
C PHE A 104 7.65 -0.29 -13.26
N PRO A 105 8.07 0.00 -14.50
CA PRO A 105 9.40 0.52 -14.75
C PRO A 105 9.60 1.79 -13.93
N ALA A 106 10.72 1.87 -13.21
CA ALA A 106 11.07 2.97 -12.32
C ALA A 106 10.39 3.00 -10.94
N ALA A 107 9.73 1.93 -10.49
CA ALA A 107 9.27 1.80 -9.10
C ALA A 107 10.40 2.04 -8.08
N HIS A 108 11.63 1.62 -8.42
CA HIS A 108 12.84 1.81 -7.62
C HIS A 108 13.31 3.28 -7.48
N ARG A 109 12.72 4.24 -8.22
CA ARG A 109 13.11 5.66 -8.16
C ARG A 109 12.38 6.44 -7.08
N TYR A 110 11.36 5.85 -6.48
CA TYR A 110 10.55 6.47 -5.43
C TYR A 110 11.12 6.11 -4.06
N GLY A 111 10.97 7.03 -3.09
CA GLY A 111 11.38 6.80 -1.70
C GLY A 111 10.51 5.77 -1.00
N ARG A 112 9.21 5.72 -1.33
CA ARG A 112 8.28 4.67 -0.93
C ARG A 112 7.36 4.29 -2.07
N THR A 113 7.20 2.98 -2.27
CA THR A 113 6.23 2.41 -3.19
C THR A 113 5.44 1.31 -2.49
N ILE A 114 4.15 1.21 -2.78
CA ILE A 114 3.27 0.11 -2.38
C ILE A 114 2.56 -0.38 -3.64
N ILE A 115 2.78 -1.64 -4.00
CA ILE A 115 2.28 -2.28 -5.22
C ILE A 115 1.41 -3.45 -4.85
N PHE A 116 0.18 -3.51 -5.36
CA PHE A 116 -0.77 -4.53 -4.97
C PHE A 116 -1.76 -4.89 -6.07
N THR A 117 -2.37 -6.05 -5.88
CA THR A 117 -3.54 -6.53 -6.62
C THR A 117 -4.51 -7.20 -5.66
N PHE A 118 -5.80 -7.16 -5.97
CA PHE A 118 -6.84 -7.75 -5.12
C PHE A 118 -7.20 -9.16 -5.56
N THR A 119 -7.76 -9.91 -4.62
CA THR A 119 -8.47 -11.14 -4.95
C THR A 119 -9.80 -10.72 -5.57
N GLU A 120 -10.03 -10.98 -6.86
CA GLU A 120 -11.39 -10.87 -7.40
C GLU A 120 -12.28 -11.81 -6.59
N ASP A 121 -13.34 -11.26 -5.99
CA ASP A 121 -14.40 -12.09 -5.44
C ASP A 121 -14.97 -12.87 -6.62
N GLN A 122 -14.81 -14.20 -6.61
CA GLN A 122 -15.45 -15.06 -7.60
C GLN A 122 -16.95 -14.87 -7.40
N ALA A 123 -17.57 -14.05 -8.26
CA ALA A 123 -19.01 -13.93 -8.34
C ALA A 123 -19.58 -15.32 -8.66
N HIS A 124 -20.08 -15.99 -7.61
CA HIS A 124 -20.72 -17.29 -7.68
C HIS A 124 -22.22 -17.15 -7.90
#